data_AF-A0A919RI61-F1
#
_entry.id   AF-A0A919RI61-F1
#
_cell.length_a   1.000
_cell.length_b   1.000
_cell.length_c   1.000
_cell.angle_alpha   90.00
_cell.angle_beta   90.00
_cell.angle_gamma   90.00
#
_symmetry.space_group_name_H-M   'P 1'
#
loop_
_entity.id
_entity.type
_entity.pdbx_description
1 polymer ?
#
loop_
_entity_poly.entity_id
_entity_poly.type
_entity_poly.pdbx_seq_one_letter_code
_entity_poly.pdbx_strand_id
1 'polypeptide(L)'
;MLAGHITAGIAAGEVRLALVNTHPTGDPVTQKALDHIIAEPSHSFRTWLQFLGQSAPADVGSRMIQAGLLHPPARRSWLRAAPPPTPVDPNTAMWPIGRLNLAVERREPLNEQDNVLLGLVSAAGGARVVLWDQDPDYLAHATAALPVHLRELVAQTEAAVGDAVISRR
;
A
#
# COMPACT_ATOMS: atom_id res chain seq x y z
N MET A 1 -8.40 8.28 -1.12
CA MET A 1 -8.89 7.85 0.19
C MET A 1 -8.22 8.68 1.26
N LEU A 2 -6.98 8.41 1.69
CA LEU A 2 -6.28 9.29 2.66
C LEU A 2 -6.05 10.72 2.13
N ALA A 3 -5.64 10.88 0.87
CA ALA A 3 -5.45 12.18 0.23
C ALA A 3 -6.75 12.81 -0.32
N GLY A 4 -7.93 12.24 -0.04
CA GLY A 4 -9.21 12.81 -0.45
C GLY A 4 -9.56 12.78 -1.96
N HIS A 5 -8.73 12.18 -2.82
CA HIS A 5 -9.02 12.11 -4.28
C HIS A 5 -10.11 11.12 -4.67
N ILE A 6 -10.22 10.02 -3.91
CA ILE A 6 -11.13 8.91 -4.19
C ILE A 6 -11.71 8.37 -2.88
N THR A 7 -12.88 7.76 -2.93
CA THR A 7 -13.49 6.99 -1.85
C THR A 7 -13.90 5.60 -2.36
N ALA A 8 -14.28 4.69 -1.46
CA ALA A 8 -14.89 3.41 -1.80
C ALA A 8 -16.35 3.39 -1.37
N GLY A 9 -17.18 2.77 -2.21
CA GLY A 9 -18.59 2.55 -1.93
C GLY A 9 -19.09 1.34 -2.71
N ILE A 10 -20.36 0.99 -2.49
CA ILE A 10 -21.02 -0.11 -3.20
C ILE A 10 -21.77 0.48 -4.40
N ALA A 11 -21.51 -0.04 -5.59
CA ALA A 11 -22.22 0.30 -6.81
C ALA A 11 -22.43 -0.98 -7.65
N ALA A 12 -23.67 -1.20 -8.10
CA ALA A 12 -24.08 -2.41 -8.82
C ALA A 12 -23.74 -3.74 -8.09
N GLY A 13 -23.80 -3.72 -6.75
CA GLY A 13 -23.49 -4.90 -5.92
C GLY A 13 -22.00 -5.18 -5.72
N GLU A 14 -21.12 -4.37 -6.30
CA GLU A 14 -19.67 -4.49 -6.17
C GLU A 14 -19.09 -3.30 -5.44
N VAL A 15 -17.94 -3.52 -4.80
CA VAL A 15 -17.14 -2.45 -4.22
C VAL A 15 -16.40 -1.73 -5.34
N ARG A 16 -16.63 -0.43 -5.45
CA ARG A 16 -16.06 0.43 -6.50
C ARG A 16 -15.42 1.68 -5.91
N LEU A 17 -14.45 2.21 -6.65
CA LEU A 17 -13.87 3.51 -6.37
C LEU A 17 -14.78 4.60 -6.93
N ALA A 18 -15.01 5.65 -6.15
CA ALA A 18 -15.70 6.86 -6.58
C ALA A 18 -14.73 8.04 -6.52
N LEU A 19 -14.72 8.83 -7.59
CA LEU A 19 -13.90 10.04 -7.72
C LEU A 19 -14.47 11.17 -6.85
N VAL A 20 -13.61 11.79 -6.06
CA VAL A 20 -13.98 12.91 -5.17
C VAL A 20 -13.27 14.20 -5.60
N ASN A 21 -11.99 14.10 -5.97
CA ASN A 21 -11.18 15.25 -6.35
C ASN A 21 -10.16 14.87 -7.43
N THR A 22 -10.12 15.67 -8.51
CA THR A 22 -9.22 15.51 -9.66
C THR A 22 -8.01 16.42 -9.67
N HIS A 23 -7.82 17.24 -8.63
CA HIS A 23 -6.66 18.13 -8.54
C HIS A 23 -5.34 17.33 -8.56
N PRO A 24 -4.25 17.94 -9.06
CA PRO A 24 -2.94 17.30 -9.05
C PRO A 24 -2.54 16.84 -7.65
N THR A 25 -2.06 15.60 -7.56
CA THR A 25 -1.75 14.94 -6.29
C THR A 25 -0.38 15.32 -5.71
N GLY A 26 0.52 15.86 -6.55
CA GLY A 26 1.90 16.17 -6.17
C GLY A 26 2.82 14.94 -6.04
N ASP A 27 2.29 13.73 -6.16
CA ASP A 27 3.03 12.47 -6.14
C ASP A 27 2.87 11.73 -7.48
N PRO A 28 3.95 11.49 -8.24
CA PRO A 28 3.85 10.94 -9.60
C PRO A 28 3.13 9.58 -9.68
N VAL A 29 3.32 8.71 -8.69
CA VAL A 29 2.70 7.38 -8.66
C VAL A 29 1.20 7.50 -8.37
N THR A 30 0.83 8.32 -7.39
CA THR A 30 -0.57 8.61 -7.07
C THR A 30 -1.27 9.32 -8.23
N GLN A 31 -0.59 10.25 -8.91
CA GLN A 31 -1.12 10.93 -10.09
C GLN A 31 -1.43 9.94 -11.21
N LYS A 32 -0.47 9.06 -11.54
CA LYS A 32 -0.67 8.03 -12.56
C LYS A 32 -1.86 7.12 -12.24
N ALA A 33 -2.01 6.69 -10.99
CA ALA A 33 -3.16 5.89 -10.56
C ALA A 33 -4.48 6.68 -10.70
N LEU A 34 -4.48 7.95 -10.28
CA LEU A 34 -5.64 8.83 -10.39
C LEU A 34 -6.04 9.06 -11.86
N ASP A 35 -5.08 9.27 -12.76
CA ASP A 35 -5.32 9.48 -14.19
C ASP A 35 -5.98 8.26 -14.83
N HIS A 36 -5.53 7.05 -14.49
CA HIS A 36 -6.18 5.81 -14.93
C HIS A 36 -7.62 5.71 -14.40
N ILE A 37 -7.83 6.00 -13.12
CA ILE A 37 -9.18 5.95 -12.50
C ILE A 37 -10.12 6.98 -13.14
N ILE A 38 -9.63 8.17 -13.48
CA ILE A 38 -10.41 9.20 -14.18
C ILE A 38 -10.78 8.72 -15.60
N ALA A 39 -9.85 8.09 -16.31
CA ALA A 39 -10.08 7.62 -17.66
C ALA A 39 -11.08 6.46 -17.74
N GLU A 40 -11.06 5.55 -16.75
CA GLU A 40 -11.85 4.31 -16.77
C GLU A 40 -12.60 4.03 -15.44
N PRO A 41 -13.52 4.90 -14.99
CA PRO A 41 -14.06 4.89 -13.62
C PRO A 41 -14.96 3.70 -13.27
N SER A 42 -15.33 2.87 -14.25
CA SER A 42 -16.33 1.80 -14.10
C SER A 42 -15.78 0.48 -13.56
N HIS A 43 -14.47 0.37 -13.36
CA HIS A 43 -13.85 -0.87 -12.89
C HIS A 43 -14.11 -1.16 -11.41
N SER A 44 -14.18 -2.44 -11.07
CA SER A 44 -14.26 -2.88 -9.68
C SER A 44 -12.97 -2.53 -8.92
N PHE A 45 -13.04 -2.43 -7.59
CA PHE A 45 -11.85 -2.20 -6.78
C PHE A 45 -10.80 -3.31 -7.01
N ARG A 46 -11.22 -4.57 -7.06
CA ARG A 46 -10.33 -5.70 -7.34
C ARG A 46 -9.58 -5.54 -8.67
N THR A 47 -10.28 -5.15 -9.73
CA THR A 47 -9.68 -4.89 -11.04
C THR A 47 -8.61 -3.79 -10.95
N TRP A 48 -8.87 -2.73 -10.19
CA TRP A 48 -7.88 -1.68 -9.95
C TRP A 48 -6.65 -2.16 -9.20
N LEU A 49 -6.82 -2.95 -8.14
CA LEU A 49 -5.69 -3.51 -7.40
C LEU A 49 -4.83 -4.42 -8.28
N GLN A 50 -5.46 -5.25 -9.11
CA GLN A 50 -4.76 -6.12 -10.05
C GLN A 50 -4.03 -5.32 -11.13
N PHE A 51 -4.68 -4.32 -11.74
CA PHE A 51 -4.10 -3.50 -12.79
C PHE A 51 -2.91 -2.67 -12.27
N LEU A 52 -3.11 -1.91 -11.20
CA LEU A 52 -2.07 -1.05 -10.62
C LEU A 52 -0.92 -1.88 -10.01
N GLY A 53 -1.24 -3.06 -9.48
CA GLY A 53 -0.25 -3.98 -8.90
C GLY A 53 0.80 -4.48 -9.91
N GLN A 54 0.49 -4.49 -11.21
CA GLN A 54 1.42 -4.95 -12.25
C GLN A 54 2.68 -4.07 -12.35
N SER A 55 2.54 -2.75 -12.19
CA SER A 55 3.67 -1.82 -12.28
C SER A 55 4.11 -1.24 -10.94
N ALA A 56 3.34 -1.45 -9.86
CA ALA A 56 3.58 -0.85 -8.56
C ALA A 56 5.03 -0.99 -8.03
N PRO A 57 5.70 -2.16 -8.10
CA PRO A 57 7.09 -2.26 -7.63
C PRO A 57 8.06 -1.34 -8.39
N ALA A 58 7.90 -1.25 -9.71
CA ALA A 58 8.77 -0.43 -10.56
C ALA A 58 8.47 1.07 -10.40
N ASP A 59 7.19 1.44 -10.33
CA ASP A 59 6.74 2.83 -10.18
C ASP A 59 7.14 3.38 -8.80
N VAL A 60 6.89 2.61 -7.72
CA VAL A 60 7.27 3.00 -6.35
C VAL A 60 8.79 3.05 -6.19
N GLY A 61 9.52 2.07 -6.73
CA GLY A 61 10.99 2.06 -6.70
C GLY A 61 11.59 3.29 -7.41
N SER A 62 11.07 3.63 -8.59
CA SER A 62 11.50 4.82 -9.34
C SER A 62 11.23 6.11 -8.56
N ARG A 63 10.04 6.22 -7.95
CA ARG A 63 9.69 7.35 -7.08
C ARG A 63 10.65 7.45 -5.90
N MET A 64 10.94 6.35 -5.21
CA MET A 64 11.82 6.34 -4.05
C MET A 64 13.26 6.74 -4.42
N ILE A 65 13.74 6.34 -5.61
CA ILE A 65 15.04 6.79 -6.13
C ILE A 65 15.02 8.30 -6.41
N GLN A 66 13.98 8.80 -7.08
CA GLN A 66 13.83 10.24 -7.36
C GLN A 66 13.75 11.08 -6.08
N ALA A 67 13.12 10.55 -5.03
CA ALA A 67 13.05 11.16 -3.70
C ALA A 67 14.34 11.02 -2.88
N GLY A 68 15.38 10.35 -3.40
CA GLY A 68 16.65 10.16 -2.70
C GLY A 68 16.59 9.15 -1.53
N LEU A 69 15.56 8.31 -1.47
CA LEU A 69 15.39 7.29 -0.42
C LEU A 69 16.12 5.98 -0.75
N LEU A 70 16.31 5.69 -2.05
CA LEU A 70 17.02 4.51 -2.54
C LEU A 70 18.16 4.91 -3.47
N HIS A 71 19.27 4.19 -3.40
CA HIS A 71 20.31 4.29 -4.40
C HIS A 71 19.80 3.75 -5.75
N PRO A 72 20.12 4.40 -6.88
CA PRO A 72 19.88 3.82 -8.19
C PRO A 72 20.53 2.43 -8.28
N PRO A 73 19.88 1.45 -8.93
CA PRO A 73 20.47 0.12 -9.08
C PRO A 73 21.82 0.22 -9.79
N ALA A 74 22.80 -0.55 -9.29
CA ALA A 74 24.11 -0.63 -9.95
C ALA A 74 23.93 -1.08 -11.41
N ARG A 75 24.77 -0.55 -12.32
CA ARG A 75 24.69 -0.88 -13.74
C ARG A 75 24.73 -2.39 -13.93
N ARG A 76 23.75 -2.92 -14.66
CA ARG A 76 23.66 -4.34 -15.02
C ARG A 76 24.94 -4.75 -15.75
N SER A 77 25.69 -5.69 -15.19
CA SER A 77 26.74 -6.39 -15.94
C SER A 77 26.06 -7.33 -16.93
N TRP A 78 26.65 -7.50 -18.13
CA TRP A 78 26.11 -8.36 -19.20
C TRP A 78 25.81 -9.81 -18.75
N LEU A 79 26.41 -10.25 -17.64
CA LEU A 79 26.31 -11.61 -17.11
C LEU A 79 25.46 -11.76 -15.82
N ARG A 80 24.99 -10.67 -15.19
CA ARG A 80 24.20 -10.76 -13.94
C ARG A 80 23.06 -9.75 -13.88
N ALA A 81 21.95 -10.15 -13.27
CA ALA A 81 20.90 -9.22 -12.87
C ALA A 81 21.48 -8.15 -11.94
N ALA A 82 21.03 -6.90 -12.09
CA ALA A 82 21.41 -5.85 -11.17
C ALA A 82 20.91 -6.21 -9.77
N PRO A 83 21.70 -5.95 -8.70
CA PRO A 83 21.20 -6.10 -7.35
C PRO A 83 19.99 -5.18 -7.12
N PRO A 84 19.08 -5.53 -6.18
CA PRO A 84 17.98 -4.65 -5.83
C PRO A 84 18.50 -3.31 -5.28
N PRO A 85 17.76 -2.20 -5.48
CA PRO A 85 18.09 -0.91 -4.88
C PRO A 85 18.21 -1.01 -3.36
N THR A 86 19.18 -0.31 -2.77
CA THR A 86 19.40 -0.28 -1.32
C THR A 86 19.02 1.09 -0.74
N PRO A 87 18.60 1.18 0.54
CA PRO A 87 18.35 2.44 1.22
C PRO A 87 19.57 3.37 1.19
N VAL A 88 19.34 4.67 1.01
CA VAL A 88 20.37 5.72 1.18
C VAL A 88 20.70 5.91 2.66
N ASP A 89 19.67 5.93 3.51
CA ASP A 89 19.81 5.95 4.97
C ASP A 89 19.03 4.76 5.58
N PRO A 90 19.73 3.79 6.19
CA PRO A 90 19.10 2.67 6.88
C PRO A 90 18.16 3.09 8.02
N ASN A 91 18.45 4.19 8.71
CA ASN A 91 17.60 4.66 9.82
C ASN A 91 16.26 5.17 9.29
N THR A 92 16.29 5.98 8.23
CA THR A 92 15.07 6.43 7.53
C THR A 92 14.24 5.24 7.04
N ALA A 93 14.86 4.21 6.47
CA ALA A 93 14.15 3.01 6.02
C ALA A 93 13.56 2.19 7.17
N MET A 94 14.21 2.16 8.33
CA MET A 94 13.77 1.40 9.51
C MET A 94 12.71 2.12 10.33
N TRP A 95 12.67 3.47 10.28
CA TRP A 95 11.80 4.28 11.14
C TRP A 95 10.31 3.89 11.10
N PRO A 96 9.67 3.65 9.93
CA PRO A 96 8.28 3.22 9.90
C PRO A 96 8.04 1.89 10.63
N ILE A 97 9.00 0.95 10.52
CA ILE A 97 8.93 -0.35 11.19
C ILE A 97 9.02 -0.15 12.71
N GLY A 98 9.98 0.65 13.17
CA GLY A 98 10.15 0.95 14.59
C GLY A 98 8.91 1.61 15.21
N ARG A 99 8.31 2.57 14.50
CA ARG A 99 7.12 3.28 14.99
C ARG A 99 5.89 2.36 15.12
N LEU A 100 5.65 1.47 14.16
CA LEU A 100 4.55 0.50 14.26
C LEU A 100 4.77 -0.47 15.42
N ASN A 101 5.98 -1.03 15.54
CA ASN A 101 6.30 -1.98 16.61
C ASN A 101 6.20 -1.36 17.99
N LEU A 102 6.69 -0.13 18.16
CA LEU A 102 6.60 0.58 19.43
C LEU A 102 5.14 0.81 19.85
N ALA A 103 4.27 1.15 18.90
CA ALA A 103 2.85 1.36 19.15
C ALA A 103 2.14 0.06 19.55
N VAL A 104 2.46 -1.05 18.88
CA VAL A 104 1.96 -2.39 19.24
C VAL A 104 2.42 -2.79 20.64
N GLU A 105 3.73 -2.72 20.91
CA GLU A 105 4.34 -3.09 22.19
C GLU A 105 3.74 -2.30 23.36
N ARG A 106 3.56 -0.99 23.19
CA ARG A 106 3.02 -0.11 24.23
C ARG A 106 1.50 -0.02 24.25
N ARG A 107 0.82 -0.70 23.32
CA ARG A 107 -0.63 -0.59 23.10
C ARG A 107 -1.09 0.87 22.95
N GLU A 108 -0.27 1.68 22.29
CA GLU A 108 -0.57 3.09 22.02
C GLU A 108 -1.49 3.19 20.80
N PRO A 109 -2.42 4.16 20.76
CA PRO A 109 -3.26 4.38 19.59
C PRO A 109 -2.42 4.93 18.42
N LEU A 110 -2.57 4.32 17.24
CA LEU A 110 -1.99 4.83 16.00
C LEU A 110 -2.83 5.98 15.43
N ASN A 111 -2.16 6.89 14.71
CA ASN A 111 -2.86 7.82 13.84
C ASN A 111 -3.51 7.07 12.65
N GLU A 112 -4.40 7.73 11.92
CA GLU A 112 -5.12 7.11 10.80
C GLU A 112 -4.19 6.52 9.72
N GLN A 113 -3.12 7.24 9.36
CA GLN A 113 -2.18 6.78 8.33
C GLN A 113 -1.45 5.50 8.76
N ASP A 114 -1.01 5.43 10.01
CA ASP A 114 -0.33 4.25 10.55
C ASP A 114 -1.32 3.08 10.77
N ASN A 115 -2.59 3.34 11.10
CA ASN A 115 -3.63 2.30 11.10
C ASN A 115 -3.85 1.70 9.70
N VAL A 116 -3.91 2.54 8.66
CA VAL A 116 -4.00 2.06 7.28
C VAL A 116 -2.75 1.27 6.90
N LEU A 117 -1.56 1.77 7.24
CA LEU A 117 -0.30 1.08 6.96
C LEU A 117 -0.26 -0.28 7.63
N LEU A 118 -0.63 -0.37 8.92
CA LEU A 118 -0.68 -1.62 9.67
C LEU A 118 -1.67 -2.62 9.05
N GLY A 119 -2.87 -2.16 8.70
CA GLY A 119 -3.89 -2.97 8.03
C GLY A 119 -3.41 -3.50 6.68
N LEU A 120 -2.80 -2.66 5.84
CA LEU A 120 -2.27 -3.06 4.53
C LEU A 120 -1.07 -4.01 4.65
N VAL A 121 -0.16 -3.80 5.60
CA VAL A 121 0.95 -4.71 5.88
C VAL A 121 0.44 -6.09 6.30
N SER A 122 -0.61 -6.13 7.13
CA SER A 122 -1.26 -7.38 7.53
C SER A 122 -1.95 -8.06 6.35
N ALA A 123 -2.79 -7.34 5.60
CA ALA A 123 -3.52 -7.84 4.43
C ALA A 123 -2.59 -8.34 3.31
N ALA A 124 -1.40 -7.76 3.17
CA ALA A 124 -0.39 -8.20 2.22
C ALA A 124 0.45 -9.41 2.71
N GLY A 125 0.17 -9.94 3.91
CA GLY A 125 0.94 -11.02 4.53
C GLY A 125 2.32 -10.60 5.06
N GLY A 126 2.61 -9.30 5.07
CA GLY A 126 3.88 -8.71 5.50
C GLY A 126 4.06 -8.62 7.01
N ALA A 127 2.99 -8.81 7.79
CA ALA A 127 3.04 -8.70 9.25
C ALA A 127 4.11 -9.60 9.89
N ARG A 128 4.40 -10.78 9.34
CA ARG A 128 5.42 -11.70 9.89
C ARG A 128 6.86 -11.22 9.69
N VAL A 129 7.06 -10.30 8.74
CA VAL A 129 8.36 -9.74 8.40
C VAL A 129 8.57 -8.40 9.12
N VAL A 130 7.50 -7.64 9.32
CA VAL A 130 7.54 -6.26 9.82
C VAL A 130 7.33 -6.18 11.33
N LEU A 131 6.48 -7.02 11.91
CA LEU A 131 6.11 -6.94 13.32
C LEU A 131 6.92 -7.92 14.17
N TRP A 132 7.40 -7.46 15.32
CA TRP A 132 8.09 -8.25 16.34
C TRP A 132 7.11 -9.13 17.11
N ASP A 133 5.92 -8.58 17.41
CA ASP A 133 4.80 -9.31 17.99
C ASP A 133 3.55 -9.12 17.14
N GLN A 134 2.84 -10.21 16.90
CA GLN A 134 1.60 -10.23 16.16
C GLN A 134 0.45 -10.28 17.16
N ASP A 135 0.13 -9.14 17.78
CA ASP A 135 -1.04 -9.01 18.66
C ASP A 135 -2.31 -8.90 17.78
N PRO A 136 -3.10 -9.97 17.62
CA PRO A 136 -4.26 -9.98 16.73
C PRO A 136 -5.38 -9.06 17.24
N ASP A 137 -5.48 -8.87 18.56
CA ASP A 137 -6.48 -7.98 19.15
C ASP A 137 -6.12 -6.54 18.82
N TYR A 138 -4.85 -6.16 18.94
CA TYR A 138 -4.39 -4.83 18.53
C TYR A 138 -4.64 -4.56 17.05
N LEU A 139 -4.31 -5.52 16.17
CA LEU A 139 -4.56 -5.41 14.72
C LEU A 139 -6.05 -5.25 14.39
N ALA A 140 -6.91 -6.01 15.07
CA ALA A 140 -8.35 -5.92 14.91
C ALA A 140 -8.88 -4.55 15.37
N HIS A 141 -8.42 -4.04 16.51
CA HIS A 141 -8.80 -2.72 17.01
C HIS A 141 -8.34 -1.59 16.08
N ALA A 142 -7.08 -1.63 15.65
CA ALA A 142 -6.50 -0.68 14.70
C ALA A 142 -7.30 -0.62 13.40
N THR A 143 -7.64 -1.78 12.83
CA THR A 143 -8.42 -1.86 11.59
C THR A 143 -9.88 -1.43 11.81
N ALA A 144 -10.49 -1.78 12.95
CA ALA A 144 -11.86 -1.41 13.27
C ALA A 144 -12.04 0.11 13.45
N ALA A 145 -11.00 0.82 13.88
CA ALA A 145 -11.00 2.27 14.06
C ALA A 145 -10.96 3.06 12.73
N LEU A 146 -10.66 2.41 11.61
CA LEU A 146 -10.60 3.07 10.30
C LEU A 146 -12.01 3.43 9.77
N PRO A 147 -12.15 4.57 9.06
CA PRO A 147 -13.32 4.86 8.24
C PRO A 147 -13.69 3.69 7.31
N VAL A 148 -14.99 3.53 7.04
CA VAL A 148 -15.55 2.41 6.23
C VAL A 148 -14.78 2.19 4.92
N HIS A 149 -14.48 3.26 4.19
CA HIS A 149 -13.79 3.17 2.90
C HIS A 149 -12.33 2.68 3.01
N LEU A 150 -11.65 2.96 4.12
CA LEU A 150 -10.28 2.47 4.38
C LEU A 150 -10.28 1.02 4.85
N ARG A 151 -11.28 0.61 5.63
CA ARG A 151 -11.49 -0.82 5.97
C ARG A 151 -11.73 -1.65 4.71
N GLU A 152 -12.51 -1.11 3.79
CA GLU A 152 -12.78 -1.76 2.51
C GLU A 152 -11.51 -1.90 1.66
N LEU A 153 -10.64 -0.88 1.63
CA LEU A 153 -9.32 -0.98 0.99
C LEU A 153 -8.50 -2.14 1.58
N VAL A 154 -8.46 -2.27 2.91
CA VAL A 154 -7.73 -3.37 3.58
C VAL A 154 -8.32 -4.73 3.20
N ALA A 155 -9.65 -4.88 3.27
CA ALA A 155 -10.34 -6.13 2.94
C ALA A 155 -10.16 -6.54 1.46
N GLN A 156 -10.29 -5.60 0.52
CA GLN A 156 -10.06 -5.88 -0.91
C GLN A 156 -8.59 -6.23 -1.19
N THR A 157 -7.66 -5.63 -0.46
CA THR A 157 -6.22 -5.98 -0.55
C THR A 157 -5.98 -7.42 -0.12
N GLU A 158 -6.53 -7.83 1.04
CA GLU A 158 -6.42 -9.20 1.54
C GLU A 158 -7.01 -10.21 0.55
N ALA A 159 -8.20 -9.93 0.02
CA ALA A 159 -8.85 -10.78 -0.97
C ALA A 159 -8.02 -10.89 -2.27
N ALA A 160 -7.49 -9.78 -2.78
CA ALA A 160 -6.67 -9.77 -3.99
C ALA A 160 -5.36 -10.55 -3.82
N VAL A 161 -4.72 -10.46 -2.64
CA VAL A 161 -3.51 -11.24 -2.32
C VAL A 161 -3.84 -12.72 -2.19
N GLY A 162 -4.96 -13.06 -1.54
CA GLY A 162 -5.46 -14.43 -1.46
C GLY A 162 -5.67 -15.06 -2.84
N ASP A 163 -6.36 -14.36 -3.75
CA ASP A 163 -6.57 -14.83 -5.12
C ASP A 163 -5.25 -15.02 -5.87
N ALA A 164 -4.31 -14.09 -5.73
CA ALA A 164 -3.02 -14.14 -6.41
C ALA A 164 -2.17 -15.34 -5.94
N VAL A 165 -2.31 -15.76 -4.68
CA VAL A 165 -1.63 -16.94 -4.14
C VAL A 165 -2.31 -18.22 -4.61
N ILE A 166 -3.64 -18.26 -4.68
CA ILE A 166 -4.41 -19.44 -5.12
C ILE A 166 -4.24 -19.67 -6.63
N SER A 167 -4.34 -18.62 -7.45
CA SER A 167 -4.26 -18.70 -8.92
C SER A 167 -2.86 -19.06 -9.46
N ARG A 168 -1.82 -18.98 -8.63
CA ARG A 168 -0.44 -19.37 -8.97
C ARG A 168 -0.11 -20.83 -8.67
N ARG A 169 -1.05 -21.61 -8.14
CA ARG A 169 -0.92 -23.07 -7.94
C ARG A 169 -1.49 -23.82 -9.13
#